data_AF-A0A970UHE5-F1
#
_entry.id   AF-A0A970UHE5-F1
#
_cell.length_a   1.000
_cell.length_b   1.000
_cell.length_c   1.000
_cell.angle_alpha   90.00
_cell.angle_beta   90.00
_cell.angle_gamma   90.00
#
_symmetry.space_group_name_H-M   'P 1'
#
loop_
_entity.id
_entity.type
_entity.pdbx_description
1 polymer ?
#
loop_
_entity_poly.entity_id
_entity_poly.type
_entity_poly.pdbx_seq_one_letter_code
_entity_poly.pdbx_strand_id
1 'polypeptide(L)'
;MAGKGFALEDFLNETKSTRAIAADAGTDTFFAFLPGDRLPGEADLLTAARRAEASAMEKAGKSFARLSEGRDMSDDEVNFFILRLQEHLPLLPTDGLPLTFETPPLRIACAAAVGALLGMGILSPITALFFGSREAGFLAGAPLGSLLLSLAAIHLPRSRKLLWFLAAILGLATLREALAFLGSVNIFAGAWSMLRKNRGTLSRLFLFPVLLGLILLLGKRTSGYDRKTWESAVRERLSSWVESAARIAFLLGETVPQASSIEESGLSSLASGILALENAPSEDLRPGIAELAEETRNIGFGRERREDIFEWTAADRKRFEVFGHAEQGDLVKVERLPLLRDGIVISRGLVRKVRRS
;
A
#
# COMPACT_ATOMS: atom_id res chain seq x y z
N MET A 1 -39.26 26.87 24.11
CA MET A 1 -38.41 26.47 25.23
C MET A 1 -36.98 26.42 24.70
N ALA A 2 -36.12 27.32 25.17
CA ALA A 2 -34.74 27.43 24.74
C ALA A 2 -33.94 26.24 25.31
N GLY A 3 -33.65 25.25 24.45
CA GLY A 3 -32.74 24.15 24.80
C GLY A 3 -31.35 24.73 25.02
N LYS A 4 -30.70 24.36 26.13
CA LYS A 4 -29.28 24.64 26.36
C LYS A 4 -28.52 24.20 25.11
N GLY A 5 -27.86 25.13 24.43
CA GLY A 5 -27.01 24.81 23.29
C GLY A 5 -25.94 23.83 23.76
N PHE A 6 -26.01 22.60 23.26
CA PHE A 6 -24.97 21.60 23.49
C PHE A 6 -23.73 22.13 22.77
N ALA A 7 -22.75 22.60 23.54
CA ALA A 7 -21.59 23.27 22.97
C ALA A 7 -20.67 22.24 22.31
N LEU A 8 -19.96 22.64 21.25
CA LEU A 8 -18.94 21.81 20.61
C LEU A 8 -17.93 21.24 21.62
N GLU A 9 -17.58 22.02 22.64
CA GLU A 9 -16.66 21.59 23.70
C GLU A 9 -17.22 20.41 24.52
N ASP A 10 -18.52 20.42 24.82
CA ASP A 10 -19.20 19.33 25.52
C ASP A 10 -19.22 18.06 24.67
N PHE A 11 -19.57 18.18 23.38
CA PHE A 11 -19.52 17.07 22.41
C PHE A 11 -18.10 16.47 22.30
N LEU A 12 -17.06 17.31 22.20
CA LEU A 12 -15.68 16.85 22.08
C LEU A 12 -15.17 16.18 23.36
N ASN A 13 -15.64 16.63 24.53
CA ASN A 13 -15.31 16.02 25.82
C ASN A 13 -16.00 14.66 25.99
N GLU A 14 -17.29 14.55 25.65
CA GLU A 14 -18.03 13.29 25.74
C GLU A 14 -17.52 12.24 24.74
N THR A 15 -17.11 12.66 23.55
CA THR A 15 -16.55 11.75 22.55
C THR A 15 -15.08 11.38 22.78
N LYS A 16 -14.39 12.00 23.76
CA LYS A 16 -12.94 11.86 23.94
C LYS A 16 -12.45 10.41 24.05
N SER A 17 -13.14 9.57 24.82
CA SER A 17 -12.79 8.16 24.99
C SER A 17 -13.02 7.36 23.69
N THR A 18 -14.16 7.56 23.04
CA THR A 18 -14.49 6.92 21.76
C THR A 18 -13.50 7.31 20.67
N ARG A 19 -13.09 8.59 20.62
CA ARG A 19 -12.08 9.07 19.65
C ARG A 19 -10.74 8.39 19.85
N ALA A 20 -10.30 8.21 21.10
CA ALA A 20 -9.07 7.50 21.41
C ALA A 20 -9.13 6.03 20.98
N ILE A 21 -10.24 5.34 21.29
CA ILE A 21 -10.46 3.93 20.89
C ILE A 21 -10.46 3.79 19.37
N ALA A 22 -11.13 4.71 18.66
CA ALA A 22 -11.19 4.69 17.20
C ALA A 22 -9.82 4.95 16.55
N ALA A 23 -9.03 5.88 17.10
CA ALA A 23 -7.67 6.14 16.63
C ALA A 23 -6.74 4.93 16.83
N ASP A 24 -6.85 4.26 17.98
CA ASP A 24 -6.07 3.04 18.27
C ASP A 24 -6.47 1.90 17.33
N ALA A 25 -7.77 1.63 17.17
CA ALA A 25 -8.27 0.62 16.24
C ALA A 25 -7.86 0.87 14.78
N GLY A 26 -7.93 2.14 14.34
CA GLY A 26 -7.45 2.53 13.02
C GLY A 26 -5.95 2.31 12.85
N THR A 27 -5.16 2.60 13.90
CA THR A 27 -3.69 2.43 13.88
C THR A 27 -3.32 0.95 13.76
N ASP A 28 -3.95 0.10 14.58
CA ASP A 28 -3.73 -1.35 14.54
C ASP A 28 -4.08 -1.92 13.17
N THR A 29 -5.22 -1.49 12.61
CA THR A 29 -5.67 -1.90 11.27
C THR A 29 -4.69 -1.45 10.19
N PHE A 30 -4.19 -0.21 10.27
CA PHE A 30 -3.20 0.31 9.32
C PHE A 30 -1.99 -0.62 9.21
N PHE A 31 -1.40 -1.00 10.33
CA PHE A 31 -0.21 -1.88 10.33
C PHE A 31 -0.52 -3.34 10.00
N ALA A 32 -1.73 -3.82 10.28
CA ALA A 32 -2.14 -5.18 9.91
C ALA A 32 -2.21 -5.38 8.38
N PHE A 33 -2.51 -4.33 7.63
CA PHE A 33 -2.58 -4.37 6.16
C PHE A 33 -1.26 -4.04 5.44
N LEU A 34 -0.19 -3.72 6.17
CA LEU A 34 1.12 -3.51 5.57
C LEU A 34 1.83 -4.85 5.30
N PRO A 35 2.58 -4.96 4.18
CA PRO A 35 3.38 -6.13 3.90
C PRO A 35 4.49 -6.31 4.95
N GLY A 36 4.55 -7.49 5.59
CA GLY A 36 5.61 -7.83 6.54
C GLY A 36 6.99 -8.09 5.89
N ASP A 37 6.98 -8.56 4.63
CA ASP A 37 8.19 -9.09 3.98
C ASP A 37 8.91 -8.08 3.07
N ARG A 38 8.27 -6.95 2.75
CA ARG A 38 8.80 -5.92 1.85
C ARG A 38 8.45 -4.52 2.33
N LEU A 39 9.19 -3.52 1.83
CA LEU A 39 8.78 -2.13 2.01
C LEU A 39 7.41 -1.90 1.35
N PRO A 40 6.48 -1.22 2.04
CA PRO A 40 5.20 -0.87 1.45
C PRO A 40 5.40 0.15 0.33
N GLY A 41 4.71 -0.08 -0.79
CA GLY A 41 4.57 0.88 -1.87
C GLY A 41 3.41 1.84 -1.61
N GLU A 42 3.27 2.84 -2.48
CA GLU A 42 2.20 3.85 -2.39
C GLU A 42 0.79 3.23 -2.39
N ALA A 43 0.56 2.21 -3.23
CA ALA A 43 -0.71 1.49 -3.27
C ALA A 43 -1.00 0.73 -1.96
N ASP A 44 0.02 0.16 -1.31
CA ASP A 44 -0.14 -0.54 -0.03
C ASP A 44 -0.50 0.47 1.07
N LEU A 45 0.15 1.65 1.07
CA LEU A 45 -0.13 2.73 2.01
C LEU A 45 -1.54 3.30 1.84
N LEU A 46 -1.99 3.50 0.61
CA LEU A 46 -3.36 3.93 0.30
C LEU A 46 -4.38 2.91 0.79
N THR A 47 -4.15 1.63 0.51
CA THR A 47 -5.05 0.55 0.95
C THR A 47 -5.12 0.50 2.48
N ALA A 48 -3.97 0.54 3.15
CA ALA A 48 -3.90 0.55 4.61
C ALA A 48 -4.60 1.78 5.22
N ALA A 49 -4.45 2.97 4.61
CA ALA A 49 -5.12 4.20 5.04
C ALA A 49 -6.65 4.07 4.94
N ARG A 50 -7.17 3.59 3.80
CA ARG A 50 -8.62 3.35 3.63
C ARG A 50 -9.18 2.37 4.64
N ARG A 51 -8.45 1.30 4.93
CA ARG A 51 -8.84 0.29 5.93
C ARG A 51 -8.84 0.87 7.34
N ALA A 52 -7.85 1.72 7.66
CA ALA A 52 -7.77 2.42 8.93
C ALA A 52 -8.94 3.42 9.12
N GLU A 53 -9.29 4.19 8.09
CA GLU A 53 -10.45 5.10 8.08
C GLU A 53 -11.75 4.34 8.39
N ALA A 54 -11.99 3.23 7.69
CA ALA A 54 -13.19 2.41 7.88
C ALA A 54 -13.27 1.83 9.30
N SER A 55 -12.16 1.29 9.82
CA SER A 55 -12.06 0.73 11.18
C SER A 55 -12.32 1.80 12.25
N ALA A 56 -11.75 3.00 12.08
CA ALA A 56 -12.00 4.11 12.99
C ALA A 56 -13.48 4.56 12.97
N MET A 57 -14.10 4.61 11.79
CA MET A 57 -15.53 4.97 11.65
C MET A 57 -16.47 3.91 12.20
N GLU A 58 -16.13 2.63 12.08
CA GLU A 58 -16.89 1.54 12.70
C GLU A 58 -16.98 1.73 14.23
N LYS A 59 -15.88 2.15 14.87
CA LYS A 59 -15.82 2.37 16.33
C LYS A 59 -16.44 3.69 16.78
N ALA A 60 -16.31 4.77 15.99
CA ALA A 60 -16.75 6.10 16.40
C ALA A 60 -18.14 6.51 15.87
N GLY A 61 -18.53 6.04 14.68
CA GLY A 61 -19.67 6.56 13.93
C GLY A 61 -21.00 6.50 14.69
N LYS A 62 -21.29 5.38 15.35
CA LYS A 62 -22.51 5.22 16.14
C LYS A 62 -22.57 6.20 17.33
N SER A 63 -21.45 6.42 18.00
CA SER A 63 -21.39 7.38 19.12
C SER A 63 -21.53 8.82 18.63
N PHE A 64 -20.92 9.16 17.50
CA PHE A 64 -21.05 10.48 16.89
C PHE A 64 -22.50 10.78 16.50
N ALA A 65 -23.18 9.84 15.84
CA ALA A 65 -24.58 9.98 15.45
C ALA A 65 -25.48 10.25 16.67
N ARG A 66 -25.41 9.38 17.69
CA ARG A 66 -26.21 9.50 18.93
C ARG A 66 -26.02 10.83 19.66
N LEU A 67 -24.78 11.29 19.78
CA LEU A 67 -24.45 12.52 20.48
C LEU A 67 -24.77 13.78 19.66
N SER A 68 -24.79 13.68 18.33
CA SER A 68 -25.07 14.81 17.45
C SER A 68 -26.56 15.17 17.38
N GLU A 69 -27.46 14.18 17.35
CA GLU A 69 -28.91 14.44 17.28
C GLU A 69 -29.59 14.51 18.65
N GLY A 70 -28.92 14.06 19.73
CA GLY A 70 -29.47 14.11 21.10
C GLY A 70 -30.71 13.23 21.31
N ARG A 71 -30.99 12.28 20.40
CA ARG A 71 -32.09 11.32 20.44
C ARG A 71 -31.62 9.92 20.04
N ASP A 72 -32.39 8.90 20.41
CA ASP A 72 -32.19 7.55 19.89
C ASP A 72 -32.60 7.53 18.41
N MET A 73 -31.61 7.32 17.54
CA MET A 73 -31.76 7.15 16.09
C MET A 73 -31.96 5.67 15.76
N SER A 74 -32.73 5.38 14.71
CA SER A 74 -32.79 4.01 14.15
C SER A 74 -31.44 3.62 13.54
N ASP A 75 -31.17 2.32 13.39
CA ASP A 75 -29.92 1.85 12.78
C ASP A 75 -29.73 2.39 11.35
N ASP A 76 -30.83 2.60 10.59
CA ASP A 76 -30.80 3.19 9.25
C ASP A 76 -30.42 4.67 9.26
N GLU A 77 -30.98 5.44 10.20
CA GLU A 77 -30.62 6.86 10.39
C GLU A 77 -29.15 7.00 10.80
N VAL A 78 -28.66 6.11 11.66
CA VAL A 78 -27.24 6.09 12.08
C VAL A 78 -26.33 5.77 10.89
N ASN A 79 -26.70 4.80 10.05
CA ASN A 79 -25.92 4.47 8.86
C ASN A 79 -25.90 5.63 7.84
N PHE A 80 -27.04 6.30 7.63
CA PHE A 80 -27.09 7.49 6.78
C PHE A 80 -26.20 8.62 7.29
N PHE A 81 -26.23 8.87 8.60
CA PHE A 81 -25.35 9.85 9.22
C PHE A 81 -23.87 9.53 8.99
N ILE A 82 -23.48 8.26 9.15
CA ILE A 82 -22.10 7.80 8.93
C ILE A 82 -21.70 7.99 7.45
N LEU A 83 -22.56 7.64 6.50
CA LEU A 83 -22.30 7.85 5.07
C LEU A 83 -22.07 9.32 4.75
N ARG A 84 -22.95 10.19 5.23
CA ARG A 84 -22.85 11.65 5.02
C ARG A 84 -21.60 12.23 5.69
N LEU A 85 -21.23 11.72 6.86
CA LEU A 85 -19.99 12.08 7.53
C LEU A 85 -18.76 11.68 6.70
N GLN A 86 -18.76 10.48 6.11
CA GLN A 86 -17.68 10.00 5.25
C GLN A 86 -17.54 10.83 3.96
N GLU A 87 -18.63 11.33 3.38
CA GLU A 87 -18.61 12.20 2.19
C GLU A 87 -17.89 13.54 2.45
N HIS A 88 -17.98 14.06 3.68
CA HIS A 88 -17.39 15.35 4.06
C HIS A 88 -15.98 15.22 4.67
N LEU A 89 -15.52 14.00 4.95
CA LEU A 89 -14.24 13.75 5.57
C LEU A 89 -13.08 13.85 4.56
N PRO A 90 -11.98 14.54 4.90
CA PRO A 90 -10.77 14.51 4.09
C PRO A 90 -10.13 13.12 4.15
N LEU A 91 -9.40 12.78 3.10
CA LEU A 91 -8.60 11.56 3.05
C LEU A 91 -7.47 11.61 4.09
N LEU A 92 -7.18 10.49 4.74
CA LEU A 92 -6.05 10.36 5.64
C LEU A 92 -4.75 10.56 4.83
N PRO A 93 -3.88 11.51 5.21
CA PRO A 93 -2.66 11.78 4.47
C PRO A 93 -1.69 10.60 4.56
N THR A 94 -1.37 10.01 3.40
CA THR A 94 -0.36 8.96 3.24
C THR A 94 1.01 9.57 2.94
N ASP A 95 1.53 10.37 3.88
CA ASP A 95 2.90 10.89 3.71
C ASP A 95 3.92 9.75 3.70
N GLY A 96 4.98 9.94 2.93
CA GLY A 96 6.01 8.92 2.68
C GLY A 96 6.63 8.33 3.95
N LEU A 97 6.99 7.04 3.84
CA LEU A 97 7.63 6.25 4.90
C LEU A 97 8.81 6.99 5.55
N PRO A 98 8.87 7.10 6.88
CA PRO A 98 10.07 7.51 7.58
C PRO A 98 11.12 6.40 7.45
N LEU A 99 11.89 6.44 6.37
CA LEU A 99 12.94 5.46 6.09
C LEU A 99 14.13 5.69 7.02
N THR A 100 14.42 4.69 7.87
CA THR A 100 15.65 4.64 8.64
C THR A 100 16.66 3.77 7.90
N PHE A 101 17.83 4.34 7.62
CA PHE A 101 18.92 3.62 6.97
C PHE A 101 19.82 3.01 8.04
N GLU A 102 19.40 1.86 8.57
CA GLU A 102 20.23 1.08 9.48
C GLU A 102 21.06 0.05 8.71
N THR A 103 22.37 0.07 8.97
CA THR A 103 23.30 -0.96 8.54
C THR A 103 23.27 -2.09 9.57
N PRO A 104 22.84 -3.31 9.22
CA PRO A 104 22.69 -4.39 10.20
C PRO A 104 24.05 -4.70 10.86
N PRO A 105 24.09 -4.92 12.19
CA PRO A 105 25.33 -5.06 12.95
C PRO A 105 26.17 -6.25 12.48
N LEU A 106 25.50 -7.32 12.02
CA LEU A 106 26.17 -8.50 11.49
C LEU A 106 26.97 -8.20 10.20
N ARG A 107 26.49 -7.27 9.36
CA ARG A 107 27.27 -6.84 8.19
C ARG A 107 28.50 -6.04 8.59
N ILE A 108 28.40 -5.20 9.61
CA ILE A 108 29.55 -4.45 10.13
C ILE A 108 30.57 -5.42 10.76
N ALA A 109 30.10 -6.44 11.49
CA ALA A 109 30.95 -7.47 12.06
C ALA A 109 31.64 -8.34 10.99
N CYS A 110 30.90 -8.80 9.97
CA CYS A 110 31.48 -9.51 8.84
C CYS A 110 32.48 -8.64 8.07
N ALA A 111 32.15 -7.36 7.84
CA ALA A 111 33.04 -6.39 7.22
C ALA A 111 34.31 -6.22 8.05
N ALA A 112 34.22 -6.08 9.38
CA ALA A 112 35.36 -5.97 10.26
C ALA A 112 36.24 -7.23 10.22
N ALA A 113 35.64 -8.43 10.23
CA ALA A 113 36.36 -9.70 10.16
C ALA A 113 37.11 -9.88 8.82
N VAL A 114 36.43 -9.62 7.70
CA VAL A 114 37.06 -9.66 6.37
C VAL A 114 38.12 -8.58 6.23
N GLY A 115 37.84 -7.38 6.75
CA GLY A 115 38.77 -6.26 6.80
C GLY A 115 40.05 -6.60 7.55
N ALA A 116 39.96 -7.25 8.70
CA ALA A 116 41.12 -7.69 9.47
C ALA A 116 42.00 -8.66 8.67
N LEU A 117 41.39 -9.66 8.01
CA LEU A 117 42.12 -10.64 7.19
C LEU A 117 42.80 -9.98 5.98
N LEU A 118 42.11 -9.05 5.30
CA LEU A 118 42.69 -8.30 4.18
C LEU A 118 43.81 -7.36 4.65
N GLY A 119 43.61 -6.66 5.76
CA GLY A 119 44.61 -5.76 6.33
C GLY A 119 45.86 -6.52 6.75
N MET A 120 45.72 -7.65 7.42
CA MET A 120 46.84 -8.57 7.71
C MET A 120 47.56 -9.02 6.43
N GLY A 121 46.80 -9.43 5.40
CA GLY A 121 47.37 -9.91 4.13
C GLY A 121 48.10 -8.86 3.31
N ILE A 122 47.67 -7.59 3.39
CA ILE A 122 48.27 -6.47 2.63
C ILE A 122 49.41 -5.83 3.43
N LEU A 123 49.26 -5.57 4.74
CA LEU A 123 50.29 -4.90 5.53
C LEU A 123 51.46 -5.83 5.86
N SER A 124 51.25 -7.12 6.11
CA SER A 124 52.33 -8.08 6.42
C SER A 124 53.49 -8.07 5.41
N PRO A 125 53.27 -8.14 4.08
CA PRO A 125 54.36 -8.05 3.12
C PRO A 125 54.97 -6.65 3.02
N ILE A 126 54.18 -5.58 3.25
CA ILE A 126 54.68 -4.20 3.22
C ILE A 126 55.62 -3.94 4.40
N THR A 127 55.22 -4.28 5.62
CA THR A 127 56.06 -4.09 6.80
C THR A 127 57.28 -4.99 6.77
N ALA A 128 57.19 -6.18 6.18
CA ALA A 128 58.36 -7.02 5.96
C ALA A 128 59.41 -6.36 5.05
N LEU A 129 58.95 -5.57 4.08
CA LEU A 129 59.81 -4.89 3.10
C LEU A 129 60.45 -3.62 3.68
N PHE A 130 59.70 -2.85 4.48
CA PHE A 130 60.18 -1.59 5.06
C PHE A 130 60.84 -1.73 6.44
N PHE A 131 60.34 -2.63 7.28
CA PHE A 131 60.74 -2.77 8.69
C PHE A 131 61.35 -4.14 9.00
N GLY A 132 61.55 -5.01 8.00
CA GLY A 132 62.13 -6.34 8.17
C GLY A 132 61.28 -7.32 8.99
N SER A 133 60.08 -6.94 9.42
CA SER A 133 59.23 -7.74 10.31
C SER A 133 57.83 -7.95 9.72
N ARG A 134 57.45 -9.23 9.58
CA ARG A 134 56.09 -9.65 9.16
C ARG A 134 55.07 -9.53 10.29
N GLU A 135 55.53 -9.71 11.52
CA GLU A 135 54.69 -9.69 12.74
C GLU A 135 54.09 -8.30 12.99
N ALA A 136 54.86 -7.24 12.74
CA ALA A 136 54.38 -5.87 12.82
C ALA A 136 53.20 -5.61 11.86
N GLY A 137 53.22 -6.20 10.67
CA GLY A 137 52.14 -6.06 9.70
C GLY A 137 50.91 -6.91 10.00
N PHE A 138 51.05 -8.03 10.72
CA PHE A 138 49.90 -8.75 11.26
C PHE A 138 49.23 -7.97 12.39
N LEU A 139 50.04 -7.44 13.33
CA LEU A 139 49.57 -6.67 14.47
C LEU A 139 48.90 -5.35 14.08
N ALA A 140 49.47 -4.62 13.12
CA ALA A 140 48.91 -3.36 12.63
C ALA A 140 47.81 -3.58 11.57
N GLY A 141 47.97 -4.60 10.72
CA GLY A 141 47.05 -4.87 9.61
C GLY A 141 45.65 -5.26 10.06
N ALA A 142 45.53 -6.05 11.14
CA ALA A 142 44.24 -6.49 11.65
C ALA A 142 43.32 -5.35 12.12
N PRO A 143 43.75 -4.45 13.03
CA PRO A 143 42.91 -3.33 13.49
C PRO A 143 42.69 -2.28 12.40
N LEU A 144 43.70 -1.99 11.57
CA LEU A 144 43.54 -1.00 10.49
C LEU A 144 42.57 -1.51 9.41
N GLY A 145 42.69 -2.78 9.04
CA GLY A 145 41.82 -3.41 8.05
C GLY A 145 40.37 -3.51 8.54
N SER A 146 40.15 -3.91 9.80
CA SER A 146 38.80 -4.01 10.37
C SER A 146 38.14 -2.64 10.49
N LEU A 147 38.88 -1.61 10.91
CA LEU A 147 38.40 -0.23 11.01
C LEU A 147 38.04 0.34 9.64
N LEU A 148 38.91 0.18 8.63
CA LEU A 148 38.64 0.70 7.29
C LEU A 148 37.42 0.06 6.65
N LEU A 149 37.27 -1.27 6.77
CA LEU A 149 36.16 -1.97 6.11
C LEU A 149 34.83 -1.82 6.87
N SER A 150 34.86 -1.66 8.19
CA SER A 150 33.67 -1.30 8.98
C SER A 150 33.20 0.12 8.68
N LEU A 151 34.12 1.09 8.58
CA LEU A 151 33.81 2.45 8.12
C LEU A 151 33.25 2.44 6.69
N ALA A 152 33.85 1.64 5.79
CA ALA A 152 33.34 1.47 4.44
C ALA A 152 31.90 0.91 4.45
N ALA A 153 31.60 -0.08 5.29
CA ALA A 153 30.26 -0.64 5.42
C ALA A 153 29.22 0.38 5.91
N ILE A 154 29.62 1.36 6.72
CA ILE A 154 28.75 2.43 7.23
C ILE A 154 28.56 3.55 6.20
N HIS A 155 29.61 3.92 5.47
CA HIS A 155 29.62 5.11 4.61
C HIS A 155 29.32 4.85 3.12
N LEU A 156 29.65 3.65 2.59
CA LEU A 156 29.33 3.31 1.18
C LEU A 156 27.83 3.33 0.87
N PRO A 157 26.94 2.78 1.73
CA PRO A 157 25.49 2.82 1.47
C PRO A 157 24.90 4.23 1.39
N ARG A 158 25.57 5.22 2.02
CA ARG A 158 25.12 6.63 2.04
C ARG A 158 25.52 7.41 0.79
N SER A 159 26.55 6.98 0.06
CA SER A 159 27.16 7.78 -1.02
C SER A 159 27.28 7.00 -2.33
N ARG A 160 26.24 7.12 -3.18
CA ARG A 160 26.20 6.47 -4.51
C ARG A 160 27.43 6.83 -5.36
N LYS A 161 27.89 8.08 -5.28
CA LYS A 161 29.09 8.55 -6.01
C LYS A 161 30.37 7.83 -5.59
N LEU A 162 30.58 7.61 -4.29
CA LEU A 162 31.76 6.93 -3.77
C LEU A 162 31.78 5.47 -4.19
N LEU A 163 30.63 4.79 -4.10
CA LEU A 163 30.48 3.40 -4.54
C LEU A 163 30.82 3.25 -6.02
N TRP A 164 30.27 4.10 -6.89
CA TRP A 164 30.58 4.06 -8.33
C TRP A 164 32.03 4.40 -8.63
N PHE A 165 32.62 5.36 -7.92
CA PHE A 165 34.04 5.71 -8.09
C PHE A 165 34.95 4.54 -7.71
N LEU A 166 34.71 3.91 -6.55
CA LEU A 166 35.48 2.76 -6.08
C LEU A 166 35.29 1.55 -7.00
N ALA A 167 34.05 1.29 -7.44
CA ALA A 167 33.74 0.23 -8.39
C ALA A 167 34.38 0.47 -9.76
N ALA A 168 34.44 1.72 -10.23
CA ALA A 168 35.08 2.08 -11.49
C ALA A 168 36.60 1.88 -11.42
N ILE A 169 37.27 2.36 -10.38
CA ILE A 169 38.72 2.15 -10.19
C ILE A 169 39.05 0.66 -10.11
N LEU A 170 38.27 -0.08 -9.33
CA LEU A 170 38.51 -1.49 -9.13
C LEU A 170 38.16 -2.30 -10.39
N GLY A 171 37.13 -1.90 -11.13
CA GLY A 171 36.78 -2.45 -12.45
C GLY A 171 37.83 -2.16 -13.52
N LEU A 172 38.46 -0.98 -13.50
CA LEU A 172 39.61 -0.64 -14.36
C LEU A 172 40.83 -1.50 -13.99
N ALA A 173 41.05 -1.74 -12.69
CA ALA A 173 42.14 -2.59 -12.20
C ALA A 173 41.93 -4.07 -12.59
N THR A 174 40.71 -4.61 -12.44
CA THR A 174 40.39 -5.98 -12.89
C THR A 174 40.54 -6.12 -14.40
N LEU A 175 40.08 -5.15 -15.18
CA LEU A 175 40.20 -5.16 -16.64
C LEU A 175 41.67 -5.14 -17.08
N ARG A 176 42.50 -4.33 -16.44
CA ARG A 176 43.95 -4.28 -16.73
C ARG A 176 44.62 -5.63 -16.52
N GLU A 177 44.29 -6.32 -15.43
CA GLU A 177 44.87 -7.63 -15.14
C GLU A 177 44.32 -8.74 -16.03
N ALA A 178 43.03 -8.68 -16.37
CA ALA A 178 42.44 -9.57 -17.37
C ALA A 178 43.10 -9.41 -18.74
N LEU A 179 43.36 -8.18 -19.19
CA LEU A 179 44.06 -7.89 -20.45
C LEU A 179 45.52 -8.38 -20.41
N ALA A 180 46.23 -8.21 -19.29
CA ALA A 180 47.58 -8.73 -19.12
C ALA A 180 47.63 -10.27 -19.15
N PHE A 181 46.57 -10.92 -18.67
CA PHE A 181 46.42 -12.38 -18.72
C PHE A 181 46.07 -12.88 -20.13
N LEU A 182 45.11 -12.24 -20.81
CA LEU A 182 44.69 -12.56 -22.19
C LEU A 182 45.75 -12.23 -23.25
N GLY A 183 46.61 -11.23 -23.02
CA GLY A 183 47.74 -10.91 -23.89
C GLY A 183 48.89 -11.92 -23.84
N SER A 184 48.82 -12.94 -22.97
CA SER A 184 49.79 -14.03 -22.94
C SER A 184 49.37 -15.11 -23.96
N VAL A 185 50.25 -15.40 -24.92
CA VAL A 185 49.99 -16.17 -26.16
C VAL A 185 49.47 -17.61 -25.95
N ASN A 186 49.43 -18.12 -24.71
CA ASN A 186 48.77 -19.37 -24.38
C ASN A 186 48.16 -19.29 -22.98
N ILE A 187 46.83 -19.23 -22.88
CA ILE A 187 46.10 -19.02 -21.61
C ILE A 187 46.46 -20.10 -20.57
N PHE A 188 46.62 -21.35 -21.00
CA PHE A 188 46.96 -22.48 -20.12
C PHE A 188 48.44 -22.47 -19.67
N ALA A 189 49.36 -22.11 -20.56
CA ALA A 189 50.79 -21.98 -20.24
C ALA A 189 51.10 -20.68 -19.48
N GLY A 190 50.33 -19.62 -19.70
CA GLY A 190 50.35 -18.35 -18.97
C GLY A 190 49.86 -18.53 -17.54
N ALA A 191 48.72 -19.21 -17.34
CA ALA A 191 48.25 -19.60 -16.01
C ALA A 191 49.26 -20.49 -15.27
N TRP A 192 49.82 -21.51 -15.94
CA TRP A 192 50.80 -22.43 -15.34
C TRP A 192 52.16 -21.79 -15.04
N SER A 193 52.64 -20.90 -15.91
CA SER A 193 53.89 -20.15 -15.69
C SER A 193 53.74 -19.05 -14.63
N MET A 194 52.57 -18.41 -14.53
CA MET A 194 52.26 -17.46 -13.46
C MET A 194 52.15 -18.15 -12.09
N LEU A 195 51.57 -19.36 -12.04
CA LEU A 195 51.50 -20.18 -10.82
C LEU A 195 52.91 -20.55 -10.29
N ARG A 196 53.87 -20.77 -11.21
CA ARG A 196 55.23 -21.27 -10.90
C ARG A 196 56.28 -20.18 -10.69
N LYS A 197 56.16 -19.02 -11.34
CA LYS A 197 57.20 -17.96 -11.34
C LYS A 197 56.79 -16.65 -10.65
N ASN A 198 55.49 -16.34 -10.53
CA ASN A 198 55.05 -15.03 -10.05
C ASN A 198 53.72 -15.12 -9.26
N ARG A 199 53.81 -15.65 -8.02
CA ARG A 199 52.65 -15.77 -7.10
C ARG A 199 51.89 -14.46 -6.87
N GLY A 200 52.53 -13.30 -7.08
CA GLY A 200 51.92 -11.98 -6.87
C GLY A 200 50.95 -11.51 -7.96
N THR A 201 51.02 -12.00 -9.20
CA THR A 201 50.14 -11.55 -10.28
C THR A 201 48.82 -12.33 -10.29
N LEU A 202 48.90 -13.61 -9.95
CA LEU A 202 47.73 -14.50 -9.89
C LEU A 202 46.86 -14.20 -8.67
N SER A 203 47.46 -13.81 -7.54
CA SER A 203 46.70 -13.38 -6.37
C SER A 203 45.90 -12.10 -6.63
N ARG A 204 46.43 -11.16 -7.41
CA ARG A 204 45.74 -9.90 -7.74
C ARG A 204 44.53 -10.10 -8.67
N LEU A 205 44.66 -11.04 -9.62
CA LEU A 205 43.59 -11.41 -10.55
C LEU A 205 42.31 -11.89 -9.83
N PHE A 206 42.47 -12.57 -8.68
CA PHE A 206 41.34 -13.00 -7.84
C PHE A 206 40.98 -11.98 -6.76
N LEU A 207 41.95 -11.23 -6.22
CA LEU A 207 41.73 -10.28 -5.13
C LEU A 207 40.88 -9.09 -5.57
N PHE A 208 41.10 -8.53 -6.76
CA PHE A 208 40.32 -7.39 -7.26
C PHE A 208 38.84 -7.70 -7.52
N PRO A 209 38.44 -8.80 -8.19
CA PRO A 209 37.03 -9.13 -8.35
C PRO A 209 36.35 -9.52 -7.02
N VAL A 210 37.08 -10.14 -6.09
CA VAL A 210 36.57 -10.42 -4.73
C VAL A 210 36.31 -9.12 -3.96
N LEU A 211 37.25 -8.17 -4.01
CA LEU A 211 37.04 -6.85 -3.41
C LEU A 211 35.88 -6.09 -4.07
N LEU A 212 35.69 -6.23 -5.39
CA LEU A 212 34.58 -5.60 -6.11
C LEU A 212 33.25 -6.18 -5.66
N GLY A 213 33.15 -7.50 -5.56
CA GLY A 213 31.98 -8.19 -5.01
C GLY A 213 31.70 -7.77 -3.57
N LEU A 214 32.74 -7.66 -2.74
CA LEU A 214 32.64 -7.21 -1.35
C LEU A 214 32.11 -5.77 -1.24
N ILE A 215 32.64 -4.85 -2.05
CA ILE A 215 32.22 -3.43 -2.10
C ILE A 215 30.75 -3.31 -2.54
N LEU A 216 30.35 -4.06 -3.57
CA LEU A 216 28.96 -4.04 -4.06
C LEU A 216 27.99 -4.64 -3.03
N LEU A 217 28.40 -5.68 -2.31
CA LEU A 217 27.61 -6.32 -1.27
C LEU A 217 27.49 -5.44 -0.02
N LEU A 218 28.58 -4.77 0.38
CA LEU A 218 28.58 -3.75 1.45
C LEU A 218 27.77 -2.51 1.06
N GLY A 219 27.73 -2.15 -0.22
CA GLY A 219 26.95 -1.03 -0.74
C GLY A 219 25.45 -1.28 -0.85
N LYS A 220 24.97 -2.51 -0.63
CA LYS A 220 23.55 -2.84 -0.70
C LYS A 220 22.79 -2.23 0.47
N ARG A 221 22.07 -1.15 0.20
CA ARG A 221 21.24 -0.43 1.18
C ARG A 221 20.17 -1.36 1.76
N THR A 222 20.19 -1.58 3.06
CA THR A 222 19.05 -2.11 3.81
C THR A 222 18.22 -0.91 4.27
N SER A 223 17.07 -0.75 3.65
CA SER A 223 16.06 0.22 4.10
C SER A 223 15.14 -0.49 5.08
N GLY A 224 15.19 -0.06 6.34
CA GLY A 224 14.18 -0.39 7.34
C GLY A 224 13.34 0.86 7.64
N TYR A 225 12.32 0.71 8.47
CA TYR A 225 11.66 1.84 9.11
C TYR A 225 11.60 1.54 10.61
N ASP A 226 11.70 2.57 11.45
CA ASP A 226 11.41 2.41 12.87
C ASP A 226 9.90 2.31 13.05
N ARG A 227 9.44 1.09 13.32
CA ARG A 227 8.01 0.81 13.51
C ARG A 227 7.41 1.63 14.62
N LYS A 228 8.13 1.82 15.75
CA LYS A 228 7.57 2.54 16.91
C LYS A 228 7.38 4.02 16.60
N THR A 229 8.37 4.65 15.97
CA THR A 229 8.27 6.05 15.57
C THR A 229 7.17 6.24 14.54
N TRP A 230 7.08 5.35 13.55
CA TRP A 230 6.03 5.46 12.54
C TRP A 230 4.63 5.22 13.13
N GLU A 231 4.50 4.25 14.02
CA GLU A 231 3.25 3.96 14.73
C GLU A 231 2.78 5.16 15.55
N SER A 232 3.67 5.84 16.27
CA SER A 232 3.31 7.08 16.97
C SER A 232 2.84 8.19 16.01
N ALA A 233 3.50 8.35 14.86
CA ALA A 233 3.11 9.36 13.88
C ALA A 233 1.76 9.03 13.20
N VAL A 234 1.50 7.77 12.89
CA VAL A 234 0.22 7.31 12.34
C VAL A 234 -0.90 7.49 13.35
N ARG A 235 -0.66 7.14 14.62
CA ARG A 235 -1.61 7.33 15.71
C ARG A 235 -1.98 8.79 15.91
N GLU A 236 -1.00 9.70 15.87
CA GLU A 236 -1.25 11.14 15.98
C GLU A 236 -2.10 11.67 14.82
N ARG A 237 -1.80 11.23 13.58
CA ARG A 237 -2.58 11.59 12.39
C ARG A 237 -4.01 11.06 12.47
N LEU A 238 -4.20 9.80 12.84
CA LEU A 238 -5.52 9.22 13.03
C LEU A 238 -6.29 9.91 14.16
N SER A 239 -5.62 10.28 15.25
CA SER A 239 -6.24 11.05 16.33
C SER A 239 -6.75 12.42 15.83
N SER A 240 -5.93 13.13 15.05
CA SER A 240 -6.31 14.40 14.44
C SER A 240 -7.43 14.24 13.41
N TRP A 241 -7.41 13.16 12.62
CA TRP A 241 -8.43 12.83 11.64
C TRP A 241 -9.78 12.51 12.31
N VAL A 242 -9.78 11.65 13.33
CA VAL A 242 -10.99 11.31 14.12
C VAL A 242 -11.53 12.52 14.88
N GLU A 243 -10.66 13.42 15.36
CA GLU A 243 -11.10 14.69 15.94
C GLU A 243 -11.78 15.60 14.91
N SER A 244 -11.24 15.66 13.68
CA SER A 244 -11.88 16.38 12.58
C SER A 244 -13.24 15.76 12.23
N ALA A 245 -13.33 14.43 12.23
CA ALA A 245 -14.60 13.69 12.07
C ALA A 245 -15.63 14.07 13.13
N ALA A 246 -15.22 14.15 14.39
CA ALA A 246 -16.11 14.55 15.48
C ALA A 246 -16.63 15.99 15.30
N ARG A 247 -15.78 16.93 14.87
CA ARG A 247 -16.21 18.32 14.59
C ARG A 247 -17.19 18.39 13.43
N ILE A 248 -16.95 17.64 12.36
CA ILE A 248 -17.86 17.58 11.21
C ILE A 248 -19.18 16.91 11.61
N ALA A 249 -19.13 15.85 12.41
CA ALA A 249 -20.31 15.18 12.94
C ALA A 249 -21.19 16.13 13.76
N PHE A 250 -20.59 16.97 14.61
CA PHE A 250 -21.31 18.00 15.34
C PHE A 250 -22.02 19.00 14.39
N LEU A 251 -21.30 19.49 13.37
CA LEU A 251 -21.88 20.41 12.38
C LEU A 251 -23.00 19.78 11.56
N LEU A 252 -22.88 18.50 11.24
CA LEU A 252 -23.95 17.74 10.57
C LEU A 252 -25.19 17.62 11.44
N GLY A 253 -25.04 17.41 12.75
CA GLY A 253 -26.16 17.39 13.70
C GLY A 253 -26.92 18.73 13.77
N GLU A 254 -26.22 19.86 13.66
CA GLU A 254 -26.85 21.20 13.73
C GLU A 254 -27.55 21.63 12.42
N THR A 255 -27.14 21.09 11.27
CA THR A 255 -27.54 21.60 9.94
C THR A 255 -28.61 20.78 9.23
N VAL A 256 -29.06 19.65 9.80
CA VAL A 256 -29.95 18.72 9.10
C VAL A 256 -31.43 19.04 9.36
N PRO A 257 -32.22 19.38 8.32
CA PRO A 257 -33.67 19.22 8.36
C PRO A 257 -33.96 17.72 8.47
N GLN A 258 -34.88 17.32 9.36
CA GLN A 258 -35.40 15.96 9.46
C GLN A 258 -35.60 15.36 8.06
N ALA A 259 -34.98 14.20 7.80
CA ALA A 259 -35.10 13.48 6.55
C ALA A 259 -36.57 13.36 6.17
N SER A 260 -36.99 14.18 5.20
CA SER A 260 -38.34 14.23 4.68
C SER A 260 -38.31 13.62 3.29
N SER A 261 -38.00 12.32 3.22
CA SER A 261 -38.61 11.40 2.26
C SER A 261 -38.12 9.98 2.53
N ILE A 262 -39.03 9.01 2.41
CA ILE A 262 -38.75 7.57 2.35
C ILE A 262 -37.74 7.25 1.21
N GLU A 263 -37.58 8.16 0.24
CA GLU A 263 -36.67 8.04 -0.90
C GLU A 263 -35.18 8.11 -0.52
N GLU A 264 -34.79 9.00 0.40
CA GLU A 264 -33.37 9.11 0.83
C GLU A 264 -32.94 7.95 1.74
N SER A 265 -33.85 7.45 2.58
CA SER A 265 -33.61 6.28 3.44
C SER A 265 -33.38 5.00 2.61
N GLY A 266 -34.19 4.77 1.57
CA GLY A 266 -34.04 3.61 0.70
C GLY A 266 -32.73 3.61 -0.10
N LEU A 267 -32.30 4.77 -0.62
CA LEU A 267 -31.01 4.90 -1.31
C LEU A 267 -29.82 4.63 -0.39
N SER A 268 -29.95 5.00 0.88
CA SER A 268 -28.90 4.82 1.89
C SER A 268 -28.76 3.37 2.34
N SER A 269 -29.89 2.66 2.52
CA SER A 269 -29.89 1.21 2.76
C SER A 269 -29.21 0.46 1.60
N LEU A 270 -29.55 0.82 0.36
CA LEU A 270 -28.91 0.24 -0.84
C LEU A 270 -27.41 0.52 -0.91
N ALA A 271 -26.98 1.76 -0.62
CA ALA A 271 -25.56 2.11 -0.62
C ALA A 271 -24.78 1.31 0.45
N SER A 272 -25.36 1.18 1.65
CA SER A 272 -24.78 0.37 2.74
C SER A 272 -24.66 -1.10 2.35
N GLY A 273 -25.72 -1.69 1.80
CA GLY A 273 -25.68 -3.08 1.34
C GLY A 273 -24.63 -3.31 0.25
N ILE A 274 -24.47 -2.38 -0.69
CA ILE A 274 -23.43 -2.47 -1.73
C ILE A 274 -22.02 -2.42 -1.13
N LEU A 275 -21.77 -1.52 -0.16
CA LEU A 275 -20.48 -1.41 0.52
C LEU A 275 -20.19 -2.62 1.42
N ALA A 276 -21.21 -3.21 2.04
CA ALA A 276 -21.06 -4.44 2.82
C ALA A 276 -20.60 -5.61 1.93
N LEU A 277 -21.05 -5.67 0.67
CA LEU A 277 -20.61 -6.68 -0.29
C LEU A 277 -19.20 -6.49 -0.83
N GLU A 278 -18.60 -5.30 -0.72
CA GLU A 278 -17.24 -5.03 -1.20
C GLU A 278 -16.19 -5.92 -0.49
N ASN A 279 -16.49 -6.36 0.74
CA ASN A 279 -15.60 -7.16 1.58
C ASN A 279 -16.14 -8.56 1.92
N ALA A 280 -17.27 -8.96 1.31
CA ALA A 280 -17.89 -10.24 1.60
C ALA A 280 -17.08 -11.41 0.99
N PRO A 281 -16.97 -12.55 1.69
CA PRO A 281 -16.44 -13.79 1.12
C PRO A 281 -17.19 -14.19 -0.15
N SER A 282 -16.51 -14.85 -1.09
CA SER A 282 -17.09 -15.27 -2.38
C SER A 282 -18.37 -16.12 -2.24
N GLU A 283 -18.50 -16.84 -1.12
CA GLU A 283 -19.65 -17.67 -0.76
C GLU A 283 -20.88 -16.86 -0.33
N ASP A 284 -20.68 -15.67 0.23
CA ASP A 284 -21.74 -14.80 0.76
C ASP A 284 -22.23 -13.75 -0.26
N LEU A 285 -21.50 -13.58 -1.37
CA LEU A 285 -21.89 -12.64 -2.44
C LEU A 285 -23.25 -12.98 -3.04
N ARG A 286 -23.55 -14.26 -3.29
CA ARG A 286 -24.80 -14.66 -3.96
C ARG A 286 -26.03 -14.43 -3.07
N PRO A 287 -26.02 -14.84 -1.78
CA PRO A 287 -27.06 -14.46 -0.83
C PRO A 287 -27.20 -12.94 -0.67
N GLY A 288 -26.09 -12.22 -0.50
CA GLY A 288 -26.14 -10.78 -0.25
C GLY A 288 -26.60 -9.95 -1.46
N ILE A 289 -26.31 -10.38 -2.70
CA ILE A 289 -26.90 -9.80 -3.91
C ILE A 289 -28.42 -10.04 -3.96
N ALA A 290 -28.90 -11.20 -3.48
CA ALA A 290 -30.33 -11.51 -3.46
C ALA A 290 -31.08 -10.63 -2.45
N GLU A 291 -30.48 -10.38 -1.29
CA GLU A 291 -30.99 -9.47 -0.26
C GLU A 291 -31.06 -8.02 -0.77
N LEU A 292 -29.97 -7.50 -1.35
CA LEU A 292 -29.98 -6.19 -2.03
C LEU A 292 -31.06 -6.08 -3.11
N ALA A 293 -31.29 -7.17 -3.86
CA ALA A 293 -32.34 -7.20 -4.88
C ALA A 293 -33.75 -7.20 -4.27
N GLU A 294 -33.94 -7.72 -3.06
CA GLU A 294 -35.20 -7.56 -2.30
C GLU A 294 -35.36 -6.15 -1.74
N GLU A 295 -34.31 -5.59 -1.15
CA GLU A 295 -34.27 -4.20 -0.68
C GLU A 295 -34.66 -3.23 -1.81
N THR A 296 -34.06 -3.42 -2.98
CA THR A 296 -34.36 -2.65 -4.21
C THR A 296 -35.84 -2.76 -4.59
N ARG A 297 -36.43 -3.97 -4.49
CA ARG A 297 -37.86 -4.20 -4.75
C ARG A 297 -38.77 -3.53 -3.73
N ASN A 298 -38.38 -3.52 -2.46
CA ASN A 298 -39.14 -2.88 -1.38
C ASN A 298 -39.18 -1.35 -1.52
N ILE A 299 -38.16 -0.75 -2.13
CA ILE A 299 -38.12 0.68 -2.49
C ILE A 299 -38.97 0.98 -3.76
N GLY A 300 -39.61 -0.05 -4.33
CA GLY A 300 -40.51 0.05 -5.48
C GLY A 300 -39.85 -0.26 -6.82
N PHE A 301 -38.54 -0.53 -6.87
CA PHE A 301 -37.83 -0.81 -8.11
C PHE A 301 -38.01 -2.27 -8.56
N GLY A 302 -38.48 -2.46 -9.79
CA GLY A 302 -38.76 -3.76 -10.36
C GLY A 302 -38.17 -3.95 -11.75
N ARG A 303 -38.10 -5.21 -12.17
CA ARG A 303 -37.94 -5.59 -13.58
C ARG A 303 -39.15 -6.38 -14.01
N GLU A 304 -39.65 -6.09 -15.21
CA GLU A 304 -40.74 -6.87 -15.79
C GLU A 304 -40.25 -8.29 -16.11
N ARG A 305 -41.02 -9.33 -15.77
CA ARG A 305 -40.77 -10.67 -16.30
C ARG A 305 -41.40 -10.73 -17.69
N ARG A 306 -40.55 -10.87 -18.70
CA ARG A 306 -40.97 -11.10 -20.09
C ARG A 306 -40.16 -12.22 -20.68
N GLU A 307 -40.72 -12.90 -21.67
CA GLU A 307 -40.01 -13.89 -22.47
C GLU A 307 -38.82 -13.23 -23.19
N ASP A 308 -37.70 -13.95 -23.27
CA ASP A 308 -36.44 -13.45 -23.86
C ASP A 308 -36.60 -13.05 -25.34
N ILE A 309 -37.58 -13.64 -26.05
CA ILE A 309 -37.90 -13.34 -27.44
C ILE A 309 -39.41 -13.15 -27.54
N PHE A 310 -39.85 -12.04 -28.15
CA PHE A 310 -41.26 -11.77 -28.37
C PHE A 310 -41.49 -10.99 -29.67
N GLU A 311 -42.75 -10.90 -30.10
CA GLU A 311 -43.16 -10.15 -31.28
C GLU A 311 -43.32 -8.66 -30.98
N TRP A 312 -42.64 -7.81 -31.75
CA TRP A 312 -42.60 -6.36 -31.54
C TRP A 312 -43.94 -5.71 -31.89
N THR A 313 -44.51 -4.98 -30.93
CA THR A 313 -45.75 -4.23 -31.12
C THR A 313 -45.57 -2.73 -30.91
N ALA A 314 -46.50 -1.92 -31.42
CA ALA A 314 -46.47 -0.47 -31.22
C ALA A 314 -46.56 -0.04 -29.73
N ALA A 315 -47.15 -0.87 -28.88
CA ALA A 315 -47.23 -0.63 -27.43
C ALA A 315 -45.86 -0.75 -26.74
N ASP A 316 -44.96 -1.58 -27.27
CA ASP A 316 -43.65 -1.86 -26.68
C ASP A 316 -42.67 -0.69 -26.77
N ARG A 317 -42.89 0.25 -27.70
CA ARG A 317 -42.11 1.49 -27.84
C ARG A 317 -42.10 2.36 -26.58
N LYS A 318 -43.13 2.25 -25.74
CA LYS A 318 -43.18 2.99 -24.47
C LYS A 318 -42.22 2.38 -23.42
N ARG A 319 -41.87 1.11 -23.55
CA ARG A 319 -41.13 0.32 -22.54
C ARG A 319 -39.73 -0.08 -22.99
N PHE A 320 -39.48 -0.20 -24.29
CA PHE A 320 -38.22 -0.65 -24.86
C PHE A 320 -37.74 0.27 -25.97
N GLU A 321 -36.43 0.40 -26.06
CA GLU A 321 -35.71 0.97 -27.20
C GLU A 321 -35.24 -0.16 -28.11
N VAL A 322 -35.32 0.07 -29.41
CA VAL A 322 -34.86 -0.89 -30.41
C VAL A 322 -33.44 -0.54 -30.81
N PHE A 323 -32.53 -1.52 -30.73
CA PHE A 323 -31.22 -1.42 -31.33
C PHE A 323 -31.34 -1.60 -32.85
N GLY A 324 -31.40 -0.49 -33.58
CA GLY A 324 -31.56 -0.45 -35.04
C GLY A 324 -33.01 -0.14 -35.48
N HIS A 325 -33.54 -0.94 -36.41
CA HIS A 325 -34.92 -0.80 -36.90
C HIS A 325 -35.70 -2.10 -36.71
N ALA A 326 -36.90 -2.00 -36.14
CA ALA A 326 -37.86 -3.11 -36.01
C ALA A 326 -39.26 -2.59 -36.36
N GLU A 327 -39.94 -3.34 -37.22
CA GLU A 327 -41.30 -3.11 -37.66
C GLU A 327 -42.28 -3.96 -36.85
N GLN A 328 -43.56 -3.58 -36.86
CA GLN A 328 -44.58 -4.32 -36.15
C GLN A 328 -44.65 -5.76 -36.68
N GLY A 329 -44.58 -6.75 -35.79
CA GLY A 329 -44.54 -8.18 -36.14
C GLY A 329 -43.13 -8.79 -36.23
N ASP A 330 -42.07 -7.99 -36.06
CA ASP A 330 -40.72 -8.51 -35.99
C ASP A 330 -40.45 -9.25 -34.68
N LEU A 331 -39.74 -10.38 -34.74
CA LEU A 331 -39.24 -11.03 -33.53
C LEU A 331 -38.03 -10.25 -33.00
N VAL A 332 -38.12 -9.85 -31.73
CA VAL A 332 -37.06 -9.12 -31.03
C VAL A 332 -36.62 -9.90 -29.79
N LYS A 333 -35.31 -9.87 -29.53
CA LYS A 333 -34.70 -10.43 -28.32
C LYS A 333 -34.45 -9.33 -27.30
N VAL A 334 -34.79 -9.57 -26.05
CA VAL A 334 -34.48 -8.67 -24.93
C VAL A 334 -32.98 -8.77 -24.61
N GLU A 335 -32.26 -7.66 -24.77
CA GLU A 335 -30.87 -7.53 -24.31
C GLU A 335 -30.82 -6.92 -22.90
N ARG A 336 -31.77 -6.01 -22.60
CA ARG A 336 -31.90 -5.39 -21.29
C ARG A 336 -33.37 -5.21 -20.94
N LEU A 337 -33.79 -5.67 -19.76
CA LEU A 337 -35.14 -5.44 -19.26
C LEU A 337 -35.33 -3.97 -18.84
N PRO A 338 -36.55 -3.42 -18.95
CA PRO A 338 -36.86 -2.09 -18.49
C PRO A 338 -36.77 -2.03 -16.96
N LEU A 339 -36.33 -0.89 -16.46
CA LEU A 339 -36.34 -0.59 -15.03
C LEU A 339 -37.64 0.12 -14.70
N LEU A 340 -38.41 -0.47 -13.80
CA LEU A 340 -39.68 0.03 -13.32
C LEU A 340 -39.50 0.60 -11.91
N ARG A 341 -40.30 1.60 -11.55
CA ARG A 341 -40.55 2.02 -10.17
C ARG A 341 -42.05 2.20 -9.99
N ASP A 342 -42.63 1.47 -9.04
CA ASP A 342 -44.08 1.52 -8.77
C ASP A 342 -44.95 1.31 -10.03
N GLY A 343 -44.46 0.47 -10.96
CA GLY A 343 -45.13 0.19 -12.24
C GLY A 343 -44.89 1.22 -13.35
N ILE A 344 -44.17 2.31 -13.08
CA ILE A 344 -43.80 3.34 -14.05
C ILE A 344 -42.40 3.04 -14.60
N VAL A 345 -42.22 3.13 -15.92
CA VAL A 345 -40.92 2.91 -16.58
C VAL A 345 -40.01 4.11 -16.32
N ILE A 346 -38.95 3.92 -15.53
CA ILE A 346 -37.89 4.94 -15.32
C ILE A 346 -36.86 4.85 -16.44
N SER A 347 -36.47 3.64 -16.83
CA SER A 347 -35.49 3.42 -17.89
C SER A 347 -35.99 2.34 -18.84
N ARG A 348 -35.96 2.67 -20.14
CA ARG A 348 -36.40 1.74 -21.18
C ARG A 348 -35.43 0.57 -21.30
N GLY A 349 -36.01 -0.61 -21.48
CA GLY A 349 -35.25 -1.80 -21.85
C GLY A 349 -34.64 -1.66 -23.24
N LEU A 350 -33.76 -2.57 -23.61
CA LEU A 350 -33.16 -2.63 -24.94
C LEU A 350 -33.54 -3.95 -25.59
N VAL A 351 -34.07 -3.88 -26.81
CA VAL A 351 -34.37 -5.05 -27.63
C VAL A 351 -33.61 -5.00 -28.95
N ARG A 352 -33.25 -6.17 -29.48
CA ARG A 352 -32.57 -6.32 -30.76
C ARG A 352 -33.38 -7.24 -31.67
N LYS A 353 -33.58 -6.82 -32.92
CA LYS A 353 -34.25 -7.66 -33.93
C LYS A 353 -33.49 -8.97 -34.13
N VAL A 354 -34.20 -10.09 -34.03
CA VAL A 354 -33.67 -11.41 -34.36
C VAL A 354 -33.72 -11.55 -35.88
N ARG A 355 -32.56 -11.74 -36.52
CA ARG A 355 -32.52 -12.10 -37.94
C ARG A 355 -32.98 -13.54 -38.06
N ARG A 356 -34.04 -13.81 -38.84
CA ARG A 356 -34.34 -15.18 -39.28
C ARG A 356 -33.11 -15.69 -40.04
N SER A 357 -32.47 -16.73 -39.51
CA SER A 357 -31.48 -17.53 -40.24
C SER A 357 -32.15 -18.38 -41.29
#